data_AF-C3ZDH5-F1
#
_entry.id   AF-C3ZDH5-F1
#
_cell.length_a   1.000
_cell.length_b   1.000
_cell.length_c   1.000
_cell.angle_alpha   90.00
_cell.angle_beta   90.00
_cell.angle_gamma   90.00
#
_symmetry.space_group_name_H-M   'P 1'
#
loop_
_entity.id
_entity.type
_entity.pdbx_description
1 polymer ?
#
loop_
_entity_poly.entity_id
_entity_poly.type
_entity_poly.pdbx_seq_one_letter_code
_entity_poly.pdbx_strand_id
1 'polypeptide(L)'
;MASSRVINIPFREQERRLLSQLNRMREQDQLCDMTVRVGTREFRCHQAVLAASSGHFLSVFVQGMLSFPKILDLTFTSADVFSIILDFIYTASLKCPADVLSQVLQAAKVLEIHTLVDHLLLFSAAHDGVNETSNRESAQSTCTSLPVLSDPHDWDYENSEEFRPQSEVARLQYDPMATQIAELRSEVAFLRQQLNTAIGEEPVSVHSPAKRLKRGNSSLLSGTVRRLHNADTNPRKYRGDLGLGQSWPITKM
;
A
#
# COMPACT_ATOMS: atom_id res chain seq x y z
N MET A 1 6.78 -40.10 -32.38
CA MET A 1 7.45 -39.39 -31.27
C MET A 1 7.08 -40.09 -29.97
N ALA A 2 8.05 -40.50 -29.15
CA ALA A 2 7.76 -41.18 -27.89
C ALA A 2 7.21 -40.17 -26.87
N SER A 3 6.03 -40.46 -26.30
CA SER A 3 5.44 -39.65 -25.23
C SER A 3 6.31 -39.82 -23.98
N SER A 4 6.89 -38.73 -23.49
CA SER A 4 7.68 -38.73 -22.26
C SER A 4 6.76 -38.97 -21.06
N ARG A 5 7.10 -39.94 -20.20
CA ARG A 5 6.33 -40.20 -18.97
C ARG A 5 6.64 -39.13 -17.92
N VAL A 6 5.62 -38.41 -17.47
CA VAL A 6 5.70 -37.48 -16.34
C VAL A 6 5.37 -38.24 -15.05
N ILE A 7 6.17 -38.04 -14.00
CA ILE A 7 5.92 -38.59 -12.65
C ILE A 7 5.45 -37.42 -11.76
N ASN A 8 4.26 -37.57 -11.16
CA ASN A 8 3.72 -36.63 -10.17
C ASN A 8 3.72 -37.31 -8.78
N ILE A 9 4.42 -36.75 -7.80
CA ILE A 9 4.46 -37.23 -6.41
C ILE A 9 4.01 -36.09 -5.49
N PRO A 10 2.82 -36.17 -4.89
CA PRO A 10 2.32 -35.13 -3.99
C PRO A 10 2.98 -35.21 -2.61
N PHE A 11 3.30 -34.05 -2.02
CA PHE A 11 3.90 -33.94 -0.68
C PHE A 11 3.02 -33.11 0.27
N ARG A 12 1.86 -33.66 0.67
CA ARG A 12 0.83 -32.94 1.45
C ARG A 12 1.31 -32.38 2.80
N GLU A 13 2.28 -33.04 3.44
CA GLU A 13 2.83 -32.59 4.73
C GLU A 13 3.73 -31.35 4.59
N GLN A 14 4.16 -31.01 3.38
CA GLN A 14 5.10 -29.93 3.15
C GLN A 14 4.52 -28.56 3.49
N GLU A 15 3.22 -28.35 3.28
CA GLU A 15 2.52 -27.12 3.62
C GLU A 15 2.53 -26.85 5.12
N ARG A 16 2.21 -27.88 5.93
CA ARG A 16 2.22 -27.78 7.39
C ARG A 16 3.63 -27.51 7.92
N ARG A 17 4.64 -28.19 7.35
CA ARG A 17 6.05 -27.96 7.69
C ARG A 17 6.51 -26.55 7.34
N LEU A 18 6.14 -26.06 6.16
CA LEU A 18 6.46 -24.70 5.72
C LEU A 18 5.86 -23.66 6.66
N LEU A 19 4.56 -23.77 6.96
CA LEU A 19 3.88 -22.84 7.84
C LEU A 19 4.46 -22.86 9.26
N SER A 20 4.75 -24.05 9.80
CA SER A 20 5.42 -24.21 11.09
C SER A 20 6.79 -23.54 11.13
N GLN A 21 7.58 -23.68 10.05
CA GLN A 21 8.89 -23.05 9.96
C GLN A 21 8.78 -21.52 9.85
N LEU A 22 7.81 -21.00 9.10
CA LEU A 22 7.53 -19.56 9.02
C LEU A 22 7.10 -18.99 10.37
N ASN A 23 6.29 -19.71 11.15
CA ASN A 23 5.94 -19.30 12.50
C ASN A 23 7.15 -19.26 13.42
N ARG A 24 8.01 -20.28 13.38
CA ARG A 24 9.26 -20.30 14.16
C ARG A 24 10.16 -19.11 13.82
N MET A 25 10.26 -18.76 12.55
CA MET A 25 11.04 -17.60 12.10
C MET A 25 10.45 -16.29 12.61
N ARG A 26 9.12 -16.13 12.58
CA ARG A 26 8.42 -14.97 13.16
C ARG A 26 8.72 -14.82 14.65
N GLU A 27 8.59 -15.90 15.43
CA GLU A 27 8.85 -15.90 16.88
C GLU A 27 10.30 -15.56 17.22
N GLN A 28 11.23 -15.85 16.30
CA GLN A 28 12.66 -15.52 16.42
C GLN A 28 13.03 -14.19 15.75
N ASP A 29 12.04 -13.45 15.25
CA ASP A 29 12.20 -12.20 14.51
C ASP A 29 13.13 -12.31 13.28
N GLN A 30 13.16 -13.49 12.66
CA GLN A 30 13.99 -13.79 11.49
C GLN A 30 13.24 -13.49 10.21
N LEU A 31 13.87 -12.74 9.29
CA LEU A 31 13.30 -12.31 8.00
C LEU A 31 12.02 -11.46 8.09
N CYS A 32 11.59 -11.08 9.28
CA CYS A 32 10.48 -10.14 9.45
C CYS A 32 10.81 -8.80 8.77
N ASP A 33 10.04 -8.46 7.75
CA ASP A 33 10.18 -7.25 6.92
C ASP A 33 9.04 -6.25 7.15
N MET A 34 8.16 -6.55 8.10
CA MET A 34 6.98 -5.77 8.48
C MET A 34 6.84 -5.69 10.00
N THR A 35 6.45 -4.51 10.49
CA THR A 35 5.93 -4.35 11.85
C THR A 35 4.48 -3.87 11.77
N VAL A 36 3.54 -4.65 12.32
CA VAL A 36 2.17 -4.19 12.55
C VAL A 36 2.08 -3.64 13.96
N ARG A 37 1.60 -2.41 14.11
CA ARG A 37 1.39 -1.78 15.41
C ARG A 37 -0.10 -1.70 15.71
N VAL A 38 -0.47 -2.10 16.92
CA VAL A 38 -1.84 -2.02 17.42
C VAL A 38 -1.83 -1.37 18.80
N GLY A 39 -2.23 -0.10 18.85
CA GLY A 39 -2.03 0.72 20.05
C GLY A 39 -0.54 0.84 20.39
N THR A 40 -0.14 0.35 21.55
CA THR A 40 1.25 0.39 22.03
C THR A 40 2.05 -0.88 21.76
N ARG A 41 1.41 -1.93 21.20
CA ARG A 41 2.05 -3.22 20.93
C ARG A 41 2.49 -3.30 19.48
N GLU A 42 3.68 -3.85 19.27
CA GLU A 42 4.27 -4.07 17.95
C GLU A 42 4.42 -5.56 17.67
N PHE A 43 4.09 -5.96 16.45
CA PHE A 43 4.08 -7.34 15.98
C PHE A 43 4.97 -7.46 14.75
N ARG A 44 6.11 -8.10 14.93
CA ARG A 44 7.04 -8.41 13.84
C ARG A 44 6.50 -9.57 13.01
N CYS A 45 6.49 -9.40 11.69
CA CYS A 45 5.87 -10.36 10.79
C CYS A 45 6.47 -10.28 9.37
N HIS A 46 6.05 -11.25 8.54
CA HIS A 46 6.42 -11.35 7.14
C HIS A 46 5.31 -10.77 6.28
N GLN A 47 5.63 -9.76 5.47
CA GLN A 47 4.69 -9.12 4.55
C GLN A 47 4.05 -10.16 3.62
N ALA A 48 4.84 -11.12 3.12
CA ALA A 48 4.35 -12.16 2.21
C ALA A 48 3.30 -13.07 2.85
N VAL A 49 3.48 -13.43 4.13
CA VAL A 49 2.52 -14.30 4.84
C VAL A 49 1.22 -13.52 5.10
N LEU A 50 1.31 -12.28 5.56
CA LEU A 50 0.13 -11.43 5.74
C LEU A 50 -0.63 -11.22 4.42
N ALA A 51 0.08 -10.89 3.34
CA ALA A 51 -0.52 -10.67 2.02
C ALA A 51 -1.22 -11.92 1.48
N ALA A 52 -0.63 -13.11 1.68
CA ALA A 52 -1.21 -14.36 1.22
C ALA A 52 -2.48 -14.74 2.00
N SER A 53 -2.60 -14.32 3.26
CA SER A 53 -3.72 -14.69 4.13
C SER A 53 -4.83 -13.64 4.21
N SER A 54 -4.63 -12.43 3.68
CA SER A 54 -5.52 -11.28 3.87
C SER A 54 -5.56 -10.38 2.64
N GLY A 55 -6.75 -10.19 2.08
CA GLY A 55 -6.99 -9.26 0.96
C GLY A 55 -6.64 -7.82 1.33
N HIS A 56 -6.96 -7.41 2.55
CA HIS A 56 -6.65 -6.08 3.07
C HIS A 56 -5.14 -5.81 3.07
N PHE A 57 -4.35 -6.71 3.68
CA PHE A 57 -2.89 -6.55 3.71
C PHE A 57 -2.29 -6.57 2.31
N LEU A 58 -2.73 -7.47 1.44
CA LEU A 58 -2.29 -7.50 0.04
C LEU A 58 -2.53 -6.17 -0.66
N SER A 59 -3.75 -5.62 -0.53
CA SER A 59 -4.15 -4.34 -1.12
C SER A 59 -3.25 -3.19 -0.63
N VAL A 60 -3.07 -3.07 0.70
CA VAL A 60 -2.21 -2.05 1.31
C VAL A 60 -0.76 -2.13 0.82
N PHE A 61 -0.23 -3.35 0.69
CA PHE A 61 1.16 -3.55 0.29
C PHE A 61 1.42 -3.31 -1.20
N VAL A 62 0.48 -3.72 -2.07
CA VAL A 62 0.60 -3.53 -3.53
C VAL A 62 0.42 -2.07 -3.93
N GLN A 63 -0.40 -1.31 -3.19
CA GLN A 63 -0.59 0.13 -3.42
C GLN A 63 0.66 0.97 -3.07
N GLY A 64 1.74 0.35 -2.57
CA GLY A 64 3.01 1.03 -2.33
C GLY A 64 2.96 2.07 -1.22
N MET A 65 1.93 2.03 -0.35
CA MET A 65 1.71 3.03 0.69
C MET A 65 2.77 3.02 1.80
N LEU A 66 3.66 2.02 1.83
CA LEU A 66 4.64 1.86 2.91
C LEU A 66 6.07 2.15 2.43
N SER A 67 6.56 3.33 2.80
CA SER A 67 7.99 3.67 2.75
C SER A 67 8.75 2.95 3.87
N PHE A 68 10.08 2.79 3.76
CA PHE A 68 10.88 2.22 4.84
C PHE A 68 11.04 3.20 6.02
N PRO A 69 11.02 2.71 7.29
CA PRO A 69 10.67 1.36 7.73
C PRO A 69 9.17 1.09 7.56
N LYS A 70 8.82 -0.12 7.07
CA LYS A 70 7.43 -0.50 6.85
C LYS A 70 6.79 -0.78 8.21
N ILE A 71 6.07 0.20 8.75
CA ILE A 71 5.23 0.07 9.93
C ILE A 71 3.80 0.31 9.48
N LEU A 72 2.89 -0.58 9.86
CA LEU A 72 1.47 -0.46 9.58
C LEU A 72 0.69 -0.36 10.89
N ASP A 73 0.03 0.77 11.11
CA ASP A 73 -0.81 0.99 12.28
C ASP A 73 -2.24 0.45 12.01
N LEU A 74 -2.72 -0.44 12.88
CA LEU A 74 -4.12 -0.88 12.88
C LEU A 74 -4.87 -0.22 14.05
N THR A 75 -5.93 0.52 13.71
CA THR A 75 -6.72 1.29 14.68
C THR A 75 -8.11 0.72 14.95
N PHE A 76 -8.54 -0.29 14.17
CA PHE A 76 -9.89 -0.88 14.26
C PHE A 76 -9.98 -2.12 15.15
N THR A 77 -8.87 -2.60 15.71
CA THR A 77 -8.81 -3.81 16.53
C THR A 77 -7.94 -3.61 17.75
N SER A 78 -8.17 -4.40 18.80
CA SER A 78 -7.26 -4.47 19.95
C SER A 78 -6.05 -5.35 19.63
N ALA A 79 -4.96 -5.15 20.40
CA ALA A 79 -3.75 -5.95 20.24
C ALA A 79 -3.96 -7.43 20.61
N ASP A 80 -4.86 -7.73 21.54
CA ASP A 80 -5.17 -9.12 21.91
C ASP A 80 -5.92 -9.85 20.79
N VAL A 81 -6.92 -9.18 20.19
CA VAL A 81 -7.65 -9.72 19.04
C VAL A 81 -6.71 -9.90 17.85
N PHE A 82 -5.84 -8.91 17.58
CA PHE A 82 -4.87 -9.04 16.48
C PHE A 82 -3.86 -10.16 16.73
N SER A 83 -3.40 -10.36 17.97
CA SER A 83 -2.49 -11.46 18.33
C SER A 83 -3.12 -12.82 18.00
N ILE A 84 -4.40 -13.02 18.33
CA ILE A 84 -5.14 -14.24 18.01
C ILE A 84 -5.21 -14.47 16.49
N ILE A 85 -5.51 -13.42 15.73
CA ILE A 85 -5.60 -13.49 14.26
C ILE A 85 -4.23 -13.78 13.66
N LEU A 86 -3.17 -13.13 14.15
CA LEU A 86 -1.81 -13.36 13.70
C LEU A 86 -1.36 -14.79 13.98
N ASP A 87 -1.67 -15.33 15.16
CA ASP A 87 -1.40 -16.73 15.47
C ASP A 87 -2.20 -17.67 14.56
N PHE A 88 -3.46 -17.37 14.25
CA PHE A 88 -4.23 -18.12 13.25
C PHE A 88 -3.53 -18.10 11.88
N ILE A 89 -3.10 -16.94 11.39
CA ILE A 89 -2.39 -16.81 10.10
C ILE A 89 -1.15 -17.72 10.05
N TYR A 90 -0.41 -17.81 11.14
CA TYR A 90 0.85 -18.56 11.20
C TYR A 90 0.71 -20.01 11.67
N THR A 91 -0.47 -20.45 12.10
CA THR A 91 -0.67 -21.82 12.62
C THR A 91 -1.84 -22.56 11.97
N ALA A 92 -2.67 -21.88 11.19
CA ALA A 92 -3.94 -22.36 10.67
C ALA A 92 -4.88 -22.91 11.77
N SER A 93 -4.69 -22.47 13.02
CA SER A 93 -5.46 -22.91 14.18
C SER A 93 -5.92 -21.70 14.97
N LEU A 94 -7.24 -21.55 15.13
CA LEU A 94 -7.79 -20.51 15.97
C LEU A 94 -7.85 -20.99 17.42
N LYS A 95 -7.20 -20.25 18.33
CA LYS A 95 -7.30 -20.45 19.77
C LYS A 95 -7.67 -19.11 20.40
N CYS A 96 -8.92 -18.97 20.82
CA CYS A 96 -9.38 -17.75 21.47
C CYS A 96 -10.44 -18.02 22.53
N PRO A 97 -10.53 -17.15 23.56
CA PRO A 97 -11.66 -17.13 24.47
C PRO A 97 -12.98 -16.88 23.73
N ALA A 98 -14.07 -17.52 24.18
CA ALA A 98 -15.37 -17.43 23.54
C ALA A 98 -15.97 -16.01 23.57
N ASP A 99 -15.67 -15.26 24.63
CA ASP A 99 -16.08 -13.86 24.84
C ASP A 99 -15.45 -12.88 23.84
N VAL A 100 -14.29 -13.24 23.27
CA VAL A 100 -13.56 -12.40 22.29
C VAL A 100 -13.88 -12.81 20.83
N LEU A 101 -14.55 -13.96 20.63
CA LEU A 101 -14.82 -14.53 19.31
C LEU A 101 -15.54 -13.57 18.35
N SER A 102 -16.50 -12.80 18.86
CA SER A 102 -17.24 -11.80 18.08
C SER A 102 -16.33 -10.67 17.57
N GLN A 103 -15.38 -10.23 18.39
CA GLN A 103 -14.39 -9.21 18.02
C GLN A 103 -13.39 -9.77 16.99
N VAL A 104 -12.97 -11.03 17.15
CA VAL A 104 -12.13 -11.74 16.16
C VAL A 104 -12.85 -11.81 14.81
N LEU A 105 -14.12 -12.20 14.78
CA LEU A 105 -14.92 -12.23 13.56
C LEU A 105 -15.02 -10.86 12.88
N GLN A 106 -15.25 -9.79 13.65
CA GLN A 106 -15.32 -8.43 13.10
C GLN A 106 -13.97 -8.00 12.51
N ALA A 107 -12.87 -8.20 13.23
CA ALA A 107 -11.54 -7.86 12.74
C ALA A 107 -11.15 -8.71 11.52
N ALA A 108 -11.49 -10.00 11.48
CA ALA A 108 -11.24 -10.89 10.35
C ALA A 108 -11.99 -10.44 9.07
N LYS A 109 -13.21 -9.89 9.21
CA LYS A 109 -13.95 -9.30 8.08
C LYS A 109 -13.25 -8.07 7.51
N VAL A 110 -12.80 -7.16 8.38
CA VAL A 110 -12.08 -5.95 7.96
C VAL A 110 -10.72 -6.29 7.34
N LEU A 111 -10.04 -7.30 7.89
CA LEU A 111 -8.80 -7.83 7.35
C LEU A 111 -9.02 -8.72 6.11
N GLU A 112 -10.26 -8.98 5.70
CA GLU A 112 -10.57 -9.83 4.54
C GLU A 112 -9.90 -11.22 4.60
N ILE A 113 -9.98 -11.87 5.77
CA ILE A 113 -9.50 -13.24 5.98
C ILE A 113 -10.68 -14.21 5.80
N HIS A 114 -11.06 -14.48 4.55
CA HIS A 114 -12.29 -15.19 4.21
C HIS A 114 -12.44 -16.55 4.90
N THR A 115 -11.40 -17.39 4.85
CA THR A 115 -11.42 -18.71 5.50
C THR A 115 -11.76 -18.63 7.00
N LEU A 116 -11.21 -17.64 7.71
CA LEU A 116 -11.52 -17.45 9.13
C LEU A 116 -12.97 -16.99 9.34
N VAL A 117 -13.44 -16.06 8.50
CA VAL A 117 -14.82 -15.56 8.55
C VAL A 117 -15.81 -16.70 8.33
N ASP A 118 -15.62 -17.52 7.31
CA ASP A 118 -16.52 -18.60 6.94
C ASP A 118 -16.63 -19.64 8.07
N HIS A 119 -15.49 -20.06 8.62
CA HIS A 119 -15.45 -21.00 9.75
C HIS A 119 -16.16 -20.45 11.00
N LEU A 120 -15.97 -19.17 11.31
CA LEU A 120 -16.60 -18.55 12.49
C LEU A 120 -18.11 -18.36 12.31
N LEU A 121 -18.58 -18.02 11.11
CA LEU A 121 -20.01 -17.92 10.83
C LEU A 121 -20.69 -19.29 10.94
N LEU A 122 -20.07 -20.33 10.38
CA LEU A 122 -20.58 -21.70 10.51
C LEU A 122 -20.64 -22.15 11.99
N PHE A 123 -19.60 -21.83 12.77
CA PHE A 123 -19.58 -22.13 14.21
C PHE A 123 -20.71 -21.43 14.97
N SER A 124 -20.97 -20.14 14.70
CA SER A 124 -22.05 -19.41 15.36
C SER A 124 -23.44 -19.99 15.05
N ALA A 125 -23.68 -20.36 13.78
CA ALA A 125 -24.95 -20.94 13.37
C ALA A 125 -25.23 -22.31 14.01
N ALA A 126 -24.19 -23.10 14.28
CA ALA A 126 -24.31 -24.40 14.95
C ALA A 126 -24.63 -24.27 16.45
N HIS A 127 -24.20 -23.19 17.11
CA HIS A 127 -24.39 -22.99 18.54
C HIS A 127 -25.68 -22.26 18.91
N ASP A 128 -26.24 -21.43 18.03
CA ASP A 128 -27.54 -20.78 18.25
C ASP A 128 -28.75 -21.74 18.16
N GLY A 129 -28.53 -23.01 17.77
CA GLY A 129 -29.55 -24.05 17.68
C GLY A 129 -29.84 -24.84 18.96
N VAL A 130 -29.21 -24.53 20.10
CA VAL A 130 -29.38 -25.27 21.36
C VAL A 130 -29.79 -24.32 22.49
N ASN A 131 -31.07 -23.94 22.52
CA ASN A 131 -31.66 -23.43 23.76
C ASN A 131 -33.18 -23.70 23.82
N GLU A 132 -33.54 -24.94 24.18
CA GLU A 132 -34.70 -25.23 25.05
C GLU A 132 -34.63 -26.70 25.48
N THR A 133 -34.04 -26.96 26.65
CA THR A 133 -34.66 -27.70 27.76
C THR A 133 -33.65 -27.92 28.88
N SER A 134 -34.10 -27.56 30.09
CA SER A 134 -33.43 -27.67 31.38
C SER A 134 -32.72 -29.03 31.61
N ASN A 135 -31.46 -29.01 32.03
CA ASN A 135 -31.08 -29.46 33.37
C ASN A 135 -29.59 -29.18 33.68
N ARG A 136 -29.31 -28.89 34.95
CA ARG A 136 -27.96 -28.81 35.51
C ARG A 136 -27.29 -30.19 35.46
N GLU A 137 -26.03 -30.27 35.00
CA GLU A 137 -24.98 -31.07 35.63
C GLU A 137 -23.59 -30.82 35.01
N SER A 138 -22.64 -30.51 35.90
CA SER A 138 -21.19 -30.71 35.86
C SER A 138 -20.33 -30.23 34.68
N ALA A 139 -19.34 -29.41 35.07
CA ALA A 139 -18.18 -28.99 34.31
C ALA A 139 -17.46 -30.16 33.61
N GLN A 140 -17.26 -30.01 32.30
CA GLN A 140 -16.12 -30.55 31.58
C GLN A 140 -15.79 -29.59 30.43
N SER A 141 -14.57 -29.06 30.49
CA SER A 141 -13.94 -28.31 29.40
C SER A 141 -13.76 -29.24 28.19
N THR A 142 -14.79 -29.37 27.38
CA THR A 142 -14.71 -30.05 26.09
C THR A 142 -14.38 -29.00 25.02
N CYS A 143 -13.13 -29.03 24.56
CA CYS A 143 -12.74 -28.40 23.30
C CYS A 143 -13.48 -29.13 22.17
N THR A 144 -14.60 -28.58 21.72
CA THR A 144 -15.33 -29.13 20.57
C THR A 144 -14.54 -28.77 19.33
N SER A 145 -13.74 -29.70 18.83
CA SER A 145 -13.09 -29.58 17.53
C SER A 145 -14.18 -29.39 16.46
N LEU A 146 -14.14 -28.25 15.77
CA LEU A 146 -14.94 -27.99 14.59
C LEU A 146 -14.77 -29.12 13.57
N PRO A 147 -15.81 -29.49 12.82
CA PRO A 147 -15.64 -30.40 11.69
C PRO A 147 -14.59 -29.79 10.75
N VAL A 148 -13.56 -30.58 10.44
CA VAL A 148 -12.60 -30.26 9.38
C VAL A 148 -13.43 -30.09 8.12
N LEU A 149 -13.48 -28.86 7.58
CA LEU A 149 -14.06 -28.64 6.25
C LEU A 149 -13.32 -29.61 5.32
N SER A 150 -14.05 -30.53 4.71
CA SER A 150 -13.54 -31.39 3.65
C SER A 150 -12.83 -30.50 2.63
N ASP A 151 -11.53 -30.73 2.44
CA ASP A 151 -10.59 -30.04 1.54
C ASP A 151 -11.05 -28.66 1.02
N PRO A 152 -10.49 -27.52 1.51
CA PRO A 152 -10.74 -26.19 0.94
C PRO A 152 -10.19 -26.00 -0.49
N HIS A 153 -9.90 -27.08 -1.21
CA HIS A 153 -9.27 -27.01 -2.53
C HIS A 153 -10.25 -26.75 -3.69
N ASP A 154 -11.52 -26.46 -3.37
CA ASP A 154 -12.52 -25.88 -4.27
C ASP A 154 -12.57 -24.35 -4.11
N TRP A 155 -11.41 -23.71 -3.88
CA TRP A 155 -11.26 -22.35 -4.40
C TRP A 155 -11.31 -22.49 -5.92
N ASP A 156 -12.50 -22.31 -6.48
CA ASP A 156 -12.77 -22.09 -7.90
C ASP A 156 -11.99 -20.85 -8.37
N TYR A 157 -10.67 -20.99 -8.49
CA TYR A 157 -9.83 -20.04 -9.20
C TYR A 157 -10.23 -19.99 -10.69
N GLU A 158 -10.95 -21.00 -11.18
CA GLU A 158 -11.45 -21.10 -12.55
C GLU A 158 -12.92 -20.69 -12.75
N ASN A 159 -13.69 -20.38 -11.70
CA ASN A 159 -15.04 -19.81 -11.82
C ASN A 159 -15.16 -18.41 -11.20
N SER A 160 -14.07 -17.65 -11.29
CA SER A 160 -14.16 -16.19 -11.33
C SER A 160 -14.84 -15.79 -12.63
N GLU A 161 -16.17 -15.83 -12.67
CA GLU A 161 -16.92 -15.01 -13.62
C GLU A 161 -16.39 -13.59 -13.49
N GLU A 162 -15.59 -13.19 -14.48
CA GLU A 162 -15.28 -11.80 -14.80
C GLU A 162 -15.08 -10.88 -13.58
N PHE A 163 -14.09 -11.16 -12.72
CA PHE A 163 -13.31 -10.01 -12.24
C PHE A 163 -12.46 -9.54 -13.42
N ARG A 164 -13.14 -8.96 -14.41
CA ARG A 164 -12.56 -7.99 -15.31
C ARG A 164 -12.08 -6.89 -14.37
N PRO A 165 -10.76 -6.70 -14.17
CA PRO A 165 -10.35 -5.50 -13.49
C PRO A 165 -10.94 -4.35 -14.29
N GLN A 166 -11.87 -3.59 -13.71
CA GLN A 166 -12.09 -2.20 -14.10
C GLN A 166 -10.82 -1.41 -13.76
N SER A 167 -9.68 -1.78 -14.34
CA SER A 167 -8.39 -1.12 -14.16
C SER A 167 -7.29 -1.63 -15.10
N GLU A 168 -7.60 -2.45 -16.12
CA GLU A 168 -6.65 -2.57 -17.25
C GLU A 168 -6.50 -1.22 -17.98
N VAL A 169 -7.51 -0.35 -17.87
CA VAL A 169 -7.45 1.06 -18.31
C VAL A 169 -6.62 1.95 -17.36
N ALA A 170 -6.36 1.55 -16.11
CA ALA A 170 -5.65 2.35 -15.12
C ALA A 170 -4.14 2.01 -15.03
N ARG A 171 -3.74 0.79 -15.37
CA ARG A 171 -2.33 0.36 -15.33
C ARG A 171 -1.42 1.08 -16.32
N LEU A 172 -1.97 1.76 -17.33
CA LEU A 172 -1.19 2.55 -18.29
C LEU A 172 -1.20 4.06 -18.01
N GLN A 173 -1.81 4.51 -16.90
CA GLN A 173 -1.93 5.94 -16.61
C GLN A 173 -1.46 6.35 -15.22
N TYR A 174 -1.27 5.41 -14.30
CA TYR A 174 -0.66 5.71 -13.02
C TYR A 174 0.86 5.68 -13.13
N ASP A 175 1.46 6.85 -13.37
CA ASP A 175 2.89 7.06 -13.24
C ASP A 175 3.19 7.56 -11.81
N PRO A 176 3.71 6.70 -10.91
CA PRO A 176 3.97 7.07 -9.52
C PRO A 176 4.96 8.24 -9.40
N MET A 177 5.87 8.39 -10.36
CA MET A 177 6.79 9.52 -10.40
C MET A 177 6.09 10.81 -10.82
N ALA A 178 5.17 10.74 -11.79
CA ALA A 178 4.39 11.91 -12.19
C ALA A 178 3.50 12.43 -11.05
N THR A 179 2.91 11.52 -10.27
CA THR A 179 2.09 11.86 -9.10
C THR A 179 2.91 12.55 -8.02
N GLN A 180 4.10 12.02 -7.68
CA GLN A 180 5.02 12.67 -6.74
C GLN A 180 5.51 14.04 -7.23
N ILE A 181 5.78 14.18 -8.54
CA ILE A 181 6.15 15.46 -9.14
C ILE A 181 4.99 16.47 -9.04
N ALA A 182 3.75 16.04 -9.25
CA ALA A 182 2.58 16.91 -9.14
C ALA A 182 2.35 17.40 -7.71
N GLU A 183 2.52 16.51 -6.72
CA GLU A 183 2.35 16.82 -5.30
C GLU A 183 3.44 17.77 -4.78
N LEU A 184 4.70 17.51 -5.15
CA LEU A 184 5.79 18.45 -4.87
C LEU A 184 5.58 19.81 -5.55
N ARG A 185 4.99 19.85 -6.76
CA ARG A 185 4.67 21.11 -7.44
C ARG A 185 3.56 21.88 -6.73
N SER A 186 2.53 21.21 -6.21
CA SER A 186 1.50 21.87 -5.39
C SER A 186 2.07 22.42 -4.10
N GLU A 187 2.97 21.70 -3.44
CA GLU A 187 3.62 22.16 -2.21
C GLU A 187 4.49 23.40 -2.47
N VAL A 188 5.28 23.38 -3.55
CA VAL A 188 6.08 24.56 -3.98
C VAL A 188 5.19 25.75 -4.32
N ALA A 189 4.05 25.54 -4.98
CA ALA A 189 3.11 26.62 -5.30
C ALA A 189 2.50 27.23 -4.03
N PHE A 190 2.14 26.39 -3.06
CA PHE A 190 1.61 26.82 -1.77
C PHE A 190 2.64 27.64 -0.98
N LEU A 191 3.88 27.17 -0.89
CA LEU A 191 4.97 27.89 -0.22
C LEU A 191 5.28 29.22 -0.91
N ARG A 192 5.20 29.28 -2.25
CA ARG A 192 5.33 30.55 -3.00
C ARG A 192 4.20 31.52 -2.68
N GLN A 193 2.96 31.03 -2.54
CA GLN A 193 1.82 31.87 -2.16
C GLN A 193 1.97 32.40 -0.73
N GLN A 194 2.40 31.57 0.21
CA GLN A 194 2.71 32.02 1.57
C GLN A 194 3.84 33.05 1.59
N LEU A 195 4.89 32.84 0.80
CA LEU A 195 6.00 33.80 0.70
C LEU A 195 5.54 35.15 0.12
N ASN A 196 4.75 35.15 -0.94
CA ASN A 196 4.25 36.38 -1.55
C ASN A 196 3.32 37.16 -0.60
N THR A 197 2.49 36.44 0.17
CA THR A 197 1.65 37.07 1.21
C THR A 197 2.46 37.59 2.40
N ALA A 198 3.56 36.93 2.75
CA ALA A 198 4.47 37.40 3.80
C ALA A 198 5.34 38.60 3.38
N ILE A 199 5.69 38.71 2.09
CA ILE A 199 6.52 39.81 1.55
C ILE A 199 5.68 41.03 1.14
N GLY A 200 4.35 40.89 1.01
CA GLY A 200 3.45 42.02 0.73
C GLY A 200 3.55 42.56 -0.70
N GLU A 201 3.89 41.71 -1.67
CA GLU A 201 3.90 42.09 -3.09
C GLU A 201 2.52 41.85 -3.73
N GLU A 202 1.85 42.92 -4.14
CA GLU A 202 0.62 42.89 -4.95
C GLU A 202 0.91 42.29 -6.35
N PRO A 203 0.03 41.42 -6.88
CA PRO A 203 0.27 40.79 -8.19
C PRO A 203 0.21 41.82 -9.33
N VAL A 204 1.28 41.87 -10.13
CA VAL A 204 1.36 42.72 -11.32
C VAL A 204 0.27 42.31 -12.32
N SER A 205 -0.71 43.20 -12.51
CA SER A 205 -1.80 43.01 -13.46
C SER A 205 -1.26 42.99 -14.90
N VAL A 206 -1.45 41.87 -15.58
CA VAL A 206 -1.13 41.73 -17.01
C VAL A 206 -2.26 42.42 -17.79
N HIS A 207 -2.01 43.63 -18.29
CA HIS A 207 -2.96 44.32 -19.16
C HIS A 207 -3.20 43.54 -20.47
N SER A 208 -4.47 43.21 -20.72
CA SER A 208 -4.97 42.70 -22.01
C SER A 208 -4.63 43.67 -23.17
N PRO A 209 -4.35 43.16 -24.39
CA PRO A 209 -3.99 44.01 -25.51
C PRO A 209 -5.18 44.88 -25.96
N ALA A 210 -4.96 46.18 -25.97
CA ALA A 210 -5.95 47.21 -26.32
C ALA A 210 -6.47 47.06 -27.76
N LYS A 211 -7.80 47.12 -27.91
CA LYS A 211 -8.49 47.27 -29.20
C LYS A 211 -8.15 48.64 -29.81
N ARG A 212 -7.53 48.60 -31.00
CA ARG A 212 -7.10 49.74 -31.81
C ARG A 212 -8.30 50.56 -32.32
N LEU A 213 -8.54 51.72 -31.70
CA LEU A 213 -9.46 52.74 -32.19
C LEU A 213 -8.80 53.54 -33.34
N LYS A 214 -9.47 53.63 -34.49
CA LYS A 214 -9.05 54.45 -35.64
C LYS A 214 -9.55 55.90 -35.47
N ARG A 215 -8.62 56.85 -35.35
CA ARG A 215 -8.72 58.29 -35.69
C ARG A 215 -7.28 58.72 -36.03
N GLY A 216 -6.90 59.37 -37.12
CA GLY A 216 -7.60 60.16 -38.11
C GLY A 216 -7.00 61.57 -38.12
N ASN A 217 -5.96 61.81 -38.96
CA ASN A 217 -5.35 63.09 -39.40
C ASN A 217 -4.75 64.01 -38.32
N SER A 218 -3.70 64.83 -38.52
CA SER A 218 -2.89 65.28 -39.66
C SER A 218 -1.66 66.04 -39.11
N SER A 219 -0.58 66.15 -39.92
CA SER A 219 0.45 67.24 -39.94
C SER A 219 1.28 67.51 -38.66
N LEU A 220 2.56 67.87 -38.64
CA LEU A 220 3.59 68.26 -39.61
C LEU A 220 4.89 68.48 -38.80
N LEU A 221 6.07 68.16 -39.38
CA LEU A 221 7.44 68.62 -39.01
C LEU A 221 7.98 68.09 -37.66
N SER A 222 9.25 67.77 -37.41
CA SER A 222 10.58 67.97 -38.02
C SER A 222 11.50 66.96 -37.30
N GLY A 223 12.31 66.13 -37.95
CA GLY A 223 13.73 66.44 -38.13
C GLY A 223 14.66 65.62 -37.23
N THR A 224 15.61 64.92 -37.87
CA THR A 224 16.94 64.51 -37.37
C THR A 224 17.16 63.07 -36.88
N VAL A 225 17.93 62.38 -37.73
CA VAL A 225 18.63 61.10 -37.63
C VAL A 225 19.69 61.09 -36.51
N ARG A 226 19.87 59.96 -35.81
CA ARG A 226 21.19 59.34 -35.60
C ARG A 226 21.10 57.87 -35.21
N ARG A 227 21.77 57.08 -36.04
CA ARG A 227 22.01 55.64 -36.00
C ARG A 227 23.16 55.36 -35.04
N LEU A 228 23.01 54.42 -34.10
CA LEU A 228 24.15 53.69 -33.55
C LEU A 228 23.82 52.20 -33.45
N HIS A 229 24.76 51.43 -34.01
CA HIS A 229 24.80 49.97 -34.08
C HIS A 229 24.93 49.38 -32.68
N ASN A 230 24.35 48.20 -32.45
CA ASN A 230 24.88 47.28 -31.46
C ASN A 230 24.94 45.87 -32.05
N ALA A 231 26.13 45.29 -31.91
CA ALA A 231 26.57 44.06 -32.55
C ALA A 231 26.00 42.82 -31.86
N ASP A 232 25.70 41.83 -32.71
CA ASP A 232 25.44 40.43 -32.37
C ASP A 232 26.54 39.82 -31.50
N THR A 233 26.15 39.08 -30.47
CA THR A 233 26.85 37.84 -30.11
C THR A 233 25.84 36.78 -29.64
N ASN A 234 25.76 35.71 -30.43
CA ASN A 234 24.92 34.53 -30.29
C ASN A 234 25.70 33.43 -29.52
N PRO A 235 25.14 32.78 -28.49
CA PRO A 235 25.85 31.74 -27.74
C PRO A 235 25.43 30.34 -28.20
N ARG A 236 26.28 29.64 -28.97
CA ARG A 236 26.16 28.18 -29.14
C ARG A 236 27.51 27.47 -29.27
N LYS A 237 27.64 26.45 -28.41
CA LYS A 237 28.44 25.20 -28.52
C LYS A 237 29.92 25.29 -28.16
N TYR A 238 30.33 24.45 -27.20
CA TYR A 238 31.27 23.30 -27.28
C TYR A 238 31.15 22.62 -25.89
N ARG A 239 30.62 21.40 -25.67
CA ARG A 239 30.97 20.03 -26.09
C ARG A 239 32.45 19.68 -25.89
N GLY A 240 32.72 18.82 -24.88
CA GLY A 240 33.68 17.71 -25.01
C GLY A 240 34.94 17.73 -24.15
N ASP A 241 34.91 16.89 -23.10
CA ASP A 241 35.94 15.94 -22.63
C ASP A 241 37.34 16.34 -22.10
N LEU A 242 37.54 15.88 -20.85
CA LEU A 242 38.67 15.15 -20.25
C LEU A 242 40.05 15.82 -20.10
N GLY A 243 40.45 15.98 -18.83
CA GLY A 243 41.84 16.23 -18.44
C GLY A 243 42.03 16.36 -16.93
N LEU A 244 42.25 15.21 -16.28
CA LEU A 244 43.11 14.97 -15.11
C LEU A 244 43.43 16.15 -14.18
N GLY A 245 43.01 16.07 -12.92
CA GLY A 245 43.69 16.84 -11.87
C GLY A 245 42.95 17.01 -10.55
N GLN A 246 43.49 16.35 -9.54
CA GLN A 246 43.56 16.76 -8.14
C GLN A 246 42.49 16.26 -7.16
N SER A 247 43.06 15.63 -6.14
CA SER A 247 42.51 15.02 -4.93
C SER A 247 41.90 16.03 -3.96
N TRP A 248 40.84 15.63 -3.27
CA TRP A 248 40.25 16.34 -2.13
C TRP A 248 40.72 15.70 -0.82
N PRO A 249 41.12 16.48 0.22
CA PRO A 249 41.50 15.92 1.51
C PRO A 249 40.27 15.68 2.40
N ILE A 250 40.25 14.51 3.05
CA ILE A 250 39.31 14.17 4.13
C ILE A 250 40.01 14.52 5.46
N THR A 251 39.43 15.42 6.24
CA THR A 251 39.81 15.64 7.64
C THR A 251 38.82 14.88 8.53
N LYS A 252 39.37 14.02 9.40
CA LYS A 252 38.67 13.30 10.47
C LYS A 252 38.32 14.23 11.64
N MET A 253 37.15 14.02 12.23
CA MET A 253 36.93 13.97 13.68
C MET A 253 35.93 12.87 13.98
#